data_AF-A0AAE3NZ76-F1
#
_entry.id   AF-A0AAE3NZ76-F1
#
_cell.length_a   1.000
_cell.length_b   1.000
_cell.length_c   1.000
_cell.angle_alpha   90.00
_cell.angle_beta   90.00
_cell.angle_gamma   90.00
#
_symmetry.space_group_name_H-M   'P 1'
#
loop_
_entity.id
_entity.type
_entity.pdbx_description
1 polymer ?
#
loop_
_entity_poly.entity_id
_entity_poly.type
_entity_poly.pdbx_seq_one_letter_code
_entity_poly.pdbx_strand_id
1 'polypeptide(L)'
;MERLITLGFSPHRIETLPLAEKLMKEHDIIILEEPYNELFFSFLENKISLETYVENNDFWFPNFVKRASLILKNLYNQGKKIFQIEPYLERVLLIQNKLAEGQTPEEILQDSKLKEVYHIENRAIGKLLDYYKTSLENNFSKIIEAVKVFSKADAERFRLRDKLRAKAILKILPERGKVYVEAGTIHIYLKKLLHIYLGKQWKIRHKFLLENYFKPLTGKSWIFPPGELLTLRYILKRKEDPQAENLLAARSLIYIKIIPKEELVPSEKELFPHANKELKAIQMVNKLSFNECATLYRELFFIKDPDKAKKVVENFLKHRKINP
;
A
#
# COMPACT_ATOMS: atom_id res chain seq x y z
N MET A 1 -10.28 -29.66 9.89
CA MET A 1 -10.14 -28.30 9.33
C MET A 1 -8.72 -28.14 8.80
N GLU A 2 -8.58 -27.65 7.56
CA GLU A 2 -7.30 -27.35 6.91
C GLU A 2 -6.51 -26.30 7.71
N ARG A 3 -5.17 -26.33 7.70
CA ARG A 3 -4.30 -25.24 8.18
C ARG A 3 -3.94 -24.36 6.99
N LEU A 4 -4.75 -23.32 6.74
CA LEU A 4 -4.64 -22.47 5.55
C LEU A 4 -4.53 -21.00 5.94
N ILE A 5 -3.52 -20.31 5.40
CA ILE A 5 -3.44 -18.85 5.39
C ILE A 5 -3.60 -18.38 3.95
N THR A 6 -4.53 -17.44 3.74
CA THR A 6 -4.67 -16.72 2.47
C THR A 6 -4.31 -15.26 2.68
N LEU A 7 -3.25 -14.79 2.03
CA LEU A 7 -2.97 -13.36 1.93
C LEU A 7 -3.82 -12.76 0.81
N GLY A 8 -4.76 -11.89 1.17
CA GLY A 8 -5.54 -11.09 0.23
C GLY A 8 -4.82 -9.79 -0.09
N PHE A 9 -4.16 -9.72 -1.24
CA PHE A 9 -3.51 -8.50 -1.70
C PHE A 9 -4.54 -7.56 -2.31
N SER A 10 -4.76 -6.41 -1.66
CA SER A 10 -5.75 -5.42 -2.05
C SER A 10 -5.22 -3.99 -1.90
N PRO A 11 -5.51 -3.09 -2.84
CA PRO A 11 -5.54 -1.67 -2.56
C PRO A 11 -6.77 -1.31 -1.71
N HIS A 12 -6.71 -0.20 -0.97
CA HIS A 12 -7.85 0.35 -0.21
C HIS A 12 -8.82 1.06 -1.16
N ARG A 13 -9.61 0.30 -1.90
CA ARG A 13 -10.53 0.80 -2.94
C ARG A 13 -11.87 0.08 -2.86
N ILE A 14 -12.95 0.83 -3.06
CA ILE A 14 -14.32 0.27 -2.95
C ILE A 14 -14.55 -0.89 -3.92
N GLU A 15 -13.95 -0.82 -5.12
CA GLU A 15 -14.07 -1.85 -6.17
C GLU A 15 -13.54 -3.23 -5.75
N THR A 16 -12.70 -3.31 -4.72
CA THR A 16 -12.16 -4.59 -4.23
C THR A 16 -13.00 -5.22 -3.14
N LEU A 17 -13.88 -4.46 -2.49
CA LEU A 17 -14.64 -4.91 -1.31
C LEU A 17 -15.49 -6.15 -1.57
N PRO A 18 -16.26 -6.27 -2.69
CA PRO A 18 -17.02 -7.50 -2.96
C PRO A 18 -16.11 -8.73 -3.15
N LEU A 19 -14.91 -8.52 -3.67
CA LEU A 19 -13.92 -9.57 -3.91
C LEU A 19 -13.25 -10.00 -2.60
N ALA A 20 -12.95 -9.03 -1.72
CA ALA A 20 -12.47 -9.26 -0.37
C ALA A 20 -13.51 -10.04 0.44
N GLU A 21 -14.77 -9.58 0.46
CA GLU A 21 -15.87 -10.21 1.18
C GLU A 21 -16.04 -11.68 0.78
N LYS A 22 -16.09 -11.95 -0.53
CA LYS A 22 -16.22 -13.32 -1.05
C LYS A 22 -15.11 -14.22 -0.50
N LEU A 23 -13.87 -13.72 -0.48
CA LEU A 23 -12.74 -14.47 0.02
C LEU A 23 -12.76 -14.62 1.54
N MET A 24 -13.08 -13.55 2.28
CA MET A 24 -13.20 -13.57 3.75
C MET A 24 -14.26 -14.56 4.24
N LYS A 25 -15.40 -14.70 3.53
CA LYS A 25 -16.46 -15.67 3.86
C LYS A 25 -15.96 -17.12 3.94
N GLU A 26 -14.95 -17.48 3.14
CA GLU A 26 -14.33 -18.81 3.12
C GLU A 26 -13.39 -19.08 4.31
N HIS A 27 -13.11 -18.09 5.16
CA HIS A 27 -12.16 -18.18 6.27
C HIS A 27 -12.86 -18.05 7.61
N ASP A 28 -12.25 -18.59 8.66
CA ASP A 28 -12.78 -18.57 10.03
C ASP A 28 -12.30 -17.33 10.80
N ILE A 29 -11.08 -16.89 10.47
CA ILE A 29 -10.39 -15.76 11.08
C ILE A 29 -9.99 -14.76 10.00
N ILE A 30 -10.18 -13.48 10.27
CA ILE A 30 -9.85 -12.34 9.41
C ILE A 30 -8.87 -11.45 10.17
N ILE A 31 -7.73 -11.18 9.56
CA ILE A 31 -6.68 -10.30 10.11
C ILE A 31 -6.53 -9.10 9.19
N LEU A 32 -6.84 -7.90 9.70
CA LEU A 32 -6.81 -6.63 8.97
C LEU A 32 -5.43 -5.97 9.03
N GLU A 33 -5.14 -5.11 8.05
CA GLU A 33 -3.91 -4.27 8.02
C GLU A 33 -4.13 -2.91 8.69
N GLU A 34 -4.59 -2.94 9.93
CA GLU A 34 -4.87 -1.74 10.72
C GLU A 34 -4.38 -1.93 12.17
N PRO A 35 -3.97 -0.84 12.85
CA PRO A 35 -3.71 -0.88 14.29
C PRO A 35 -5.00 -1.18 15.04
N TYR A 36 -4.89 -1.77 16.23
CA TYR A 36 -6.05 -1.98 17.10
C TYR A 36 -6.81 -0.67 17.37
N ASN A 37 -8.14 -0.70 17.17
CA ASN A 37 -9.02 0.43 17.40
C ASN A 37 -10.24 -0.01 18.22
N GLU A 38 -10.36 0.49 19.45
CA GLU A 38 -11.47 0.16 20.35
C GLU A 38 -12.85 0.58 19.81
N LEU A 39 -12.93 1.70 19.07
CA LEU A 39 -14.17 2.15 18.47
C LEU A 39 -14.63 1.21 17.34
N PHE A 40 -13.70 0.60 16.62
CA PHE A 40 -14.04 -0.41 15.60
C PHE A 40 -14.75 -1.61 16.24
N PHE A 41 -14.21 -2.16 17.33
CA PHE A 41 -14.85 -3.28 18.04
C PHE A 41 -16.16 -2.86 18.70
N SER A 42 -16.23 -1.66 19.28
CA SER A 42 -17.49 -1.11 19.80
C SER A 42 -18.57 -1.02 18.72
N PHE A 43 -18.20 -0.64 17.49
CA PHE A 43 -19.10 -0.64 16.35
C PHE A 43 -19.54 -2.06 15.93
N LEU A 44 -18.61 -3.03 15.86
CA LEU A 44 -18.93 -4.43 15.56
C LEU A 44 -19.93 -5.00 16.57
N GLU A 45 -19.80 -4.62 17.84
CA GLU A 45 -20.65 -5.06 18.95
C GLU A 45 -21.97 -4.27 19.10
N ASN A 46 -22.27 -3.33 18.18
CA ASN A 46 -23.44 -2.45 18.23
C ASN A 46 -23.47 -1.49 19.43
N LYS A 47 -22.33 -1.21 20.07
CA LYS A 47 -22.23 -0.22 21.16
C LYS A 47 -22.24 1.23 20.66
N ILE A 48 -21.76 1.46 19.44
CA ILE A 48 -21.79 2.76 18.76
C ILE A 48 -22.29 2.63 17.32
N SER A 49 -22.72 3.75 16.72
CA SER A 49 -23.11 3.80 15.31
C SER A 49 -21.91 3.81 14.37
N LEU A 50 -22.14 3.54 13.07
CA LEU A 50 -21.11 3.65 12.04
C LEU A 50 -20.61 5.08 11.92
N GLU A 51 -21.53 6.05 12.01
CA GLU A 51 -21.25 7.47 11.93
C GLU A 51 -20.32 7.88 13.07
N THR A 52 -20.63 7.46 14.30
CA THR A 52 -19.79 7.71 15.47
C THR A 52 -18.39 7.14 15.26
N TYR A 53 -18.27 5.91 14.76
CA TYR A 53 -16.96 5.31 14.46
C TYR A 53 -16.18 6.12 13.42
N VAL A 54 -16.82 6.52 12.32
CA VAL A 54 -16.15 7.22 11.22
C VAL A 54 -15.79 8.67 11.57
N GLU A 55 -16.63 9.38 12.32
CA GLU A 55 -16.40 10.78 12.71
C GLU A 55 -15.30 10.95 13.76
N ASN A 56 -15.07 9.93 14.59
CA ASN A 56 -14.04 9.94 15.62
C ASN A 56 -12.68 9.40 15.14
N ASN A 57 -12.49 9.24 13.83
CA ASN A 57 -11.26 8.72 13.24
C ASN A 57 -10.90 9.48 11.95
N ASP A 58 -9.62 9.79 11.77
CA ASP A 58 -9.12 10.51 10.60
C ASP A 58 -8.85 9.57 9.42
N PHE A 59 -9.92 9.19 8.71
CA PHE A 59 -9.83 8.33 7.54
C PHE A 59 -9.63 9.09 6.23
N TRP A 60 -8.59 8.73 5.48
CA TRP A 60 -8.33 9.25 4.14
C TRP A 60 -9.35 8.82 3.07
N PHE A 61 -10.07 7.72 3.31
CA PHE A 61 -11.03 7.11 2.37
C PHE A 61 -12.35 6.77 3.08
N PRO A 62 -13.17 7.77 3.44
CA PRO A 62 -14.34 7.56 4.29
C PRO A 62 -15.41 6.66 3.67
N ASN A 63 -15.59 6.66 2.33
CA ASN A 63 -16.60 5.78 1.72
C ASN A 63 -16.14 4.31 1.71
N PHE A 64 -14.86 4.07 1.47
CA PHE A 64 -14.24 2.75 1.59
C PHE A 64 -14.41 2.23 3.01
N VAL A 65 -14.04 3.02 4.02
CA VAL A 65 -14.14 2.62 5.43
C VAL A 65 -15.58 2.30 5.81
N LYS A 66 -16.55 3.16 5.44
CA LYS A 66 -17.97 2.90 5.70
C LYS A 66 -18.43 1.54 5.14
N ARG A 67 -18.10 1.26 3.87
CA ARG A 67 -18.50 0.02 3.19
C ARG A 67 -17.76 -1.20 3.74
N ALA A 68 -16.46 -1.08 3.99
CA ALA A 68 -15.64 -2.14 4.57
C ALA A 68 -16.14 -2.52 5.97
N SER A 69 -16.40 -1.53 6.82
CA SER A 69 -16.92 -1.73 8.17
C SER A 69 -18.25 -2.47 8.19
N LEU A 70 -19.18 -2.14 7.28
CA LEU A 70 -20.45 -2.86 7.16
C LEU A 70 -20.26 -4.33 6.76
N ILE A 71 -19.35 -4.61 5.83
CA ILE A 71 -18.99 -5.99 5.45
C ILE A 71 -18.39 -6.74 6.65
N LEU A 72 -17.44 -6.12 7.34
CA LEU A 72 -16.78 -6.72 8.50
C LEU A 72 -17.76 -6.97 9.64
N LYS A 73 -18.70 -6.06 9.88
CA LYS A 73 -19.79 -6.25 10.86
C LYS A 73 -20.69 -7.41 10.50
N ASN A 74 -21.07 -7.56 9.23
CA ASN A 74 -21.85 -8.71 8.78
C ASN A 74 -21.09 -10.03 8.99
N LEU A 75 -19.78 -10.06 8.69
CA LEU A 75 -18.93 -11.22 8.92
C LEU A 75 -18.77 -11.52 10.41
N TYR A 76 -18.60 -10.50 11.25
CA TYR A 76 -18.55 -10.64 12.70
C TYR A 76 -19.84 -11.25 13.26
N ASN A 77 -21.00 -10.77 12.82
CA ASN A 77 -22.32 -11.30 13.19
C ASN A 77 -22.53 -12.75 12.73
N GLN A 78 -21.82 -13.20 11.69
CA GLN A 78 -21.79 -14.60 11.24
C GLN A 78 -20.82 -15.47 12.06
N GLY A 79 -20.22 -14.93 13.12
CA GLY A 79 -19.30 -15.64 14.02
C GLY A 79 -17.86 -15.70 13.53
N LYS A 80 -17.47 -14.90 12.52
CA LYS A 80 -16.06 -14.78 12.11
C LYS A 80 -15.26 -14.06 13.18
N LYS A 81 -14.04 -14.52 13.47
CA LYS A 81 -13.13 -13.81 14.37
C LYS A 81 -12.36 -12.76 13.59
N ILE A 82 -12.36 -11.51 14.06
CA ILE A 82 -11.69 -10.39 13.41
C ILE A 82 -10.61 -9.84 14.33
N PHE A 83 -9.40 -9.61 13.78
CA PHE A 83 -8.28 -9.00 14.48
C PHE A 83 -7.71 -7.86 13.64
N GLN A 84 -7.39 -6.74 14.27
CA GLN A 84 -6.55 -5.68 13.71
C GLN A 84 -5.12 -5.92 14.18
N ILE A 85 -4.20 -6.19 13.26
CA ILE A 85 -2.81 -6.51 13.60
C ILE A 85 -1.88 -5.68 12.72
N GLU A 86 -1.44 -4.55 13.27
CA GLU A 86 -0.42 -3.70 12.66
C GLU A 86 0.54 -3.10 13.71
N PRO A 87 1.41 -3.95 14.31
CA PRO A 87 2.24 -3.53 15.43
C PRO A 87 3.25 -2.42 15.10
N TYR A 88 3.56 -2.22 13.82
CA TYR A 88 4.41 -1.10 13.41
C TYR A 88 3.67 0.23 13.59
N LEU A 89 2.45 0.35 13.06
CA LEU A 89 1.67 1.58 13.18
C LEU A 89 1.25 1.84 14.62
N GLU A 90 0.93 0.80 15.41
CA GLU A 90 0.68 0.95 16.86
C GLU A 90 1.86 1.62 17.58
N ARG A 91 3.10 1.24 17.23
CA ARG A 91 4.31 1.85 17.80
C ARG A 91 4.55 3.26 17.27
N VAL A 92 4.24 3.53 16.01
CA VAL A 92 4.32 4.90 15.44
C VAL A 92 3.34 5.82 16.18
N LEU A 93 2.09 5.38 16.39
CA LEU A 93 1.09 6.14 17.14
C LEU A 93 1.55 6.39 18.59
N LEU A 94 2.11 5.37 19.25
CA LEU A 94 2.66 5.52 20.60
C LEU A 94 3.83 6.52 20.64
N ILE A 95 4.73 6.50 19.65
CA ILE A 95 5.82 7.47 19.54
C ILE A 95 5.26 8.89 19.36
N GLN A 96 4.27 9.07 18.48
CA GLN A 96 3.65 10.37 18.21
C GLN A 96 2.97 10.94 19.46
N ASN A 97 2.21 10.11 20.18
CA ASN A 97 1.55 10.53 21.42
C ASN A 97 2.58 10.95 22.49
N LYS A 98 3.65 10.18 22.68
CA LYS A 98 4.74 10.53 23.61
C LYS A 98 5.40 11.87 23.28
N LEU A 99 5.68 12.11 21.99
CA LEU A 99 6.24 13.39 21.54
C LEU A 99 5.25 14.54 21.76
N ALA A 100 3.96 14.33 21.51
CA ALA A 100 2.90 15.32 21.76
C ALA A 100 2.73 15.65 23.25
N GLU A 101 2.97 14.68 24.14
CA GLU A 101 3.00 14.85 25.60
C GLU A 101 4.30 15.52 26.10
N GLY A 102 5.25 15.84 25.21
CA GLY A 102 6.48 16.55 25.54
C GLY A 102 7.67 15.64 25.87
N GLN A 103 7.57 14.32 25.70
CA GLN A 103 8.74 13.44 25.86
C GLN A 103 9.79 13.71 24.79
N THR A 104 11.05 13.66 25.20
CA THR A 104 12.20 13.83 24.33
C THR A 104 12.48 12.56 23.51
N PRO A 105 13.12 12.67 22.33
CA PRO A 105 13.65 11.52 21.61
C PRO A 105 14.50 10.59 22.48
N GLU A 106 15.33 11.13 23.35
CA GLU A 106 16.23 10.39 24.24
C GLU A 106 15.44 9.48 25.20
N GLU A 107 14.34 9.96 25.76
CA GLU A 107 13.43 9.18 26.62
C GLU A 107 12.73 8.07 25.84
N ILE A 108 12.23 8.36 24.63
CA ILE A 108 11.59 7.35 23.76
C ILE A 108 12.56 6.23 23.41
N LEU A 109 13.83 6.56 23.18
CA LEU A 109 14.88 5.61 22.81
C LEU A 109 15.29 4.66 23.96
N GLN A 110 14.86 4.93 25.21
CA GLN A 110 15.03 4.00 26.33
C GLN A 110 14.12 2.77 26.20
N ASP A 111 12.97 2.88 25.52
CA ASP A 111 12.14 1.72 25.20
C ASP A 111 12.69 0.97 23.99
N SER A 112 13.31 -0.18 24.25
CA SER A 112 13.84 -1.09 23.23
C SER A 112 12.83 -1.48 22.14
N LYS A 113 11.52 -1.51 22.44
CA LYS A 113 10.47 -1.83 21.46
C LYS A 113 10.18 -0.68 20.51
N LEU A 114 10.40 0.56 20.95
CA LEU A 114 10.18 1.78 20.16
C LEU A 114 11.44 2.18 19.40
N LYS A 115 12.63 1.92 19.95
CA LYS A 115 13.92 2.31 19.39
C LYS A 115 14.09 1.96 17.91
N GLU A 116 13.82 0.71 17.54
CA GLU A 116 13.97 0.25 16.14
C GLU A 116 12.98 0.96 15.20
N VAL A 117 11.73 1.15 15.64
CA VAL A 117 10.69 1.84 14.86
C VAL A 117 11.00 3.32 14.72
N TYR A 118 11.39 3.99 15.81
CA TYR A 118 11.75 5.40 15.82
C TYR A 118 12.88 5.70 14.81
N HIS A 119 13.98 4.95 14.87
CA HIS A 119 15.11 5.20 13.96
C HIS A 119 14.76 4.99 12.49
N ILE A 120 13.98 3.95 12.17
CA ILE A 120 13.58 3.68 10.78
C ILE A 120 12.56 4.70 10.29
N GLU A 121 11.56 5.05 11.10
CA GLU A 121 10.55 6.05 10.75
C GLU A 121 11.19 7.42 10.54
N ASN A 122 12.03 7.87 11.48
CA ASN A 122 12.72 9.15 11.38
C ASN A 122 13.63 9.22 10.13
N ARG A 123 14.33 8.12 9.81
CA ARG A 123 15.14 8.04 8.59
C ARG A 123 14.29 8.13 7.34
N ALA A 124 13.19 7.39 7.25
CA ALA A 124 12.31 7.39 6.09
C ALA A 124 11.67 8.77 5.86
N ILE A 125 11.17 9.40 6.93
CA ILE A 125 10.63 10.76 6.91
C ILE A 125 11.70 11.77 6.48
N GLY A 126 12.91 11.70 7.06
CA GLY A 126 14.02 12.57 6.66
C GLY A 126 14.34 12.47 5.17
N LYS A 127 14.36 11.25 4.61
CA LYS A 127 14.58 11.05 3.16
C LYS A 127 13.43 11.51 2.28
N LEU A 128 12.20 11.46 2.79
CA LEU A 128 11.05 12.03 2.09
C LEU A 128 11.14 13.57 2.03
N LEU A 129 11.54 14.21 3.13
CA LEU A 129 11.75 15.66 3.19
C LEU A 129 12.91 16.10 2.28
N ASP A 130 14.02 15.36 2.28
CA ASP A 130 15.15 15.56 1.35
C ASP A 130 14.67 15.50 -0.11
N TYR A 131 13.82 14.52 -0.45
CA TYR A 131 13.21 14.42 -1.78
C TYR A 131 12.36 15.63 -2.12
N TYR A 132 11.47 16.08 -1.23
CA TYR A 132 10.63 17.25 -1.50
C TYR A 132 11.48 18.50 -1.73
N LYS A 133 12.52 18.72 -0.90
CA LYS A 133 13.47 19.82 -1.10
C LYS A 133 14.16 19.73 -2.46
N THR A 134 14.66 18.55 -2.82
CA THR A 134 15.35 18.31 -4.10
C THR A 134 14.43 18.47 -5.31
N SER A 135 13.13 18.12 -5.16
CA SER A 135 12.14 18.23 -6.24
C SER A 135 11.86 19.66 -6.72
N LEU A 136 12.24 20.65 -5.90
CA LEU A 136 12.17 22.07 -6.25
C LEU A 136 13.38 22.53 -7.08
N GLU A 137 14.43 21.70 -7.21
CA GLU A 137 15.60 22.01 -8.01
C GLU A 137 15.38 21.66 -9.50
N ASN A 138 16.05 22.39 -10.41
CA ASN A 138 15.98 22.14 -11.85
C ASN A 138 16.89 20.98 -12.35
N ASN A 139 17.28 20.04 -11.48
CA ASN A 139 18.17 18.93 -11.83
C ASN A 139 17.46 17.57 -11.73
N PHE A 140 16.98 17.07 -12.86
CA PHE A 140 16.24 15.81 -12.93
C PHE A 140 17.04 14.63 -12.37
N SER A 141 18.33 14.51 -12.70
CA SER A 141 19.16 13.41 -12.21
C SER A 141 19.27 13.40 -10.67
N LYS A 142 19.42 14.58 -10.04
CA LYS A 142 19.39 14.68 -8.57
C LYS A 142 18.06 14.27 -7.98
N ILE A 143 16.94 14.65 -8.61
CA ILE A 143 15.60 14.24 -8.18
C ILE A 143 15.48 12.71 -8.24
N ILE A 144 15.98 12.07 -9.30
CA ILE A 144 15.98 10.62 -9.44
C ILE A 144 16.79 9.94 -8.33
N GLU A 145 17.98 10.44 -8.03
CA GLU A 145 18.76 9.92 -6.89
C GLU A 145 18.00 10.08 -5.57
N ALA A 146 17.35 11.22 -5.33
CA ALA A 146 16.55 11.44 -4.12
C ALA A 146 15.37 10.46 -4.03
N VAL A 147 14.66 10.19 -5.13
CA VAL A 147 13.60 9.17 -5.21
C VAL A 147 14.15 7.79 -4.83
N LYS A 148 15.30 7.39 -5.40
CA LYS A 148 15.89 6.07 -5.08
C LYS A 148 16.31 5.97 -3.62
N VAL A 149 16.95 7.02 -3.07
CA VAL A 149 17.36 7.06 -1.66
C VAL A 149 16.15 6.95 -0.74
N PHE A 150 15.07 7.70 -1.03
CA PHE A 150 13.82 7.58 -0.29
C PHE A 150 13.22 6.17 -0.41
N SER A 151 13.10 5.61 -1.61
CA SER A 151 12.58 4.25 -1.82
C SER A 151 13.42 3.17 -1.10
N LYS A 152 14.75 3.34 -0.96
CA LYS A 152 15.60 2.44 -0.16
C LYS A 152 15.27 2.53 1.33
N ALA A 153 15.11 3.74 1.87
CA ALA A 153 14.73 3.95 3.27
C ALA A 153 13.31 3.43 3.56
N ASP A 154 12.36 3.67 2.64
CA ASP A 154 10.99 3.18 2.76
C ASP A 154 10.92 1.65 2.68
N ALA A 155 11.78 1.02 1.86
CA ALA A 155 11.91 -0.43 1.84
C ALA A 155 12.44 -1.02 3.17
N GLU A 156 13.29 -0.31 3.90
CA GLU A 156 13.69 -0.70 5.27
C GLU A 156 12.48 -0.67 6.22
N ARG A 157 11.68 0.39 6.14
CA ARG A 157 10.42 0.53 6.87
C ARG A 157 9.46 -0.63 6.62
N PHE A 158 9.17 -0.93 5.35
CA PHE A 158 8.29 -2.06 5.01
C PHE A 158 8.82 -3.41 5.47
N ARG A 159 10.13 -3.66 5.43
CA ARG A 159 10.72 -4.90 5.96
C ARG A 159 10.52 -5.05 7.46
N LEU A 160 10.70 -3.98 8.24
CA LEU A 160 10.44 -4.02 9.68
C LEU A 160 8.95 -4.21 9.95
N ARG A 161 8.09 -3.46 9.25
CA ARG A 161 6.64 -3.58 9.34
C ARG A 161 6.17 -5.02 9.11
N ASP A 162 6.58 -5.63 8.00
CA ASP A 162 6.24 -7.03 7.69
C ASP A 162 6.80 -8.01 8.71
N LYS A 163 8.01 -7.79 9.23
CA LYS A 163 8.62 -8.64 10.27
C LYS A 163 7.83 -8.60 11.58
N LEU A 164 7.42 -7.42 12.02
CA LEU A 164 6.62 -7.24 13.24
C LEU A 164 5.23 -7.85 13.06
N ARG A 165 4.58 -7.56 11.93
CA ARG A 165 3.25 -8.08 11.60
C ARG A 165 3.23 -9.60 11.48
N ALA A 166 4.20 -10.19 10.79
CA ALA A 166 4.36 -11.64 10.72
C ALA A 166 4.47 -12.26 12.13
N LYS A 167 5.33 -11.71 13.00
CA LYS A 167 5.51 -12.21 14.37
C LYS A 167 4.24 -12.09 15.22
N ALA A 168 3.46 -11.03 15.05
CA ALA A 168 2.20 -10.86 15.77
C ALA A 168 1.14 -11.85 15.28
N ILE A 169 1.03 -12.08 13.97
CA ILE A 169 0.13 -13.10 13.40
C ILE A 169 0.44 -14.48 14.00
N LEU A 170 1.71 -14.88 14.08
CA LEU A 170 2.08 -16.20 14.65
C LEU A 170 1.53 -16.45 16.06
N LYS A 171 1.43 -15.40 16.89
CA LYS A 171 0.99 -15.51 18.29
C LYS A 171 -0.50 -15.79 18.43
N ILE A 172 -1.29 -15.47 17.40
CA ILE A 172 -2.75 -15.60 17.45
C ILE A 172 -3.29 -16.69 16.51
N LEU A 173 -2.42 -17.35 15.74
CA LEU A 173 -2.84 -18.42 14.86
C LEU A 173 -3.45 -19.55 15.70
N PRO A 174 -4.62 -20.09 15.29
CA PRO A 174 -5.23 -21.21 15.98
C PRO A 174 -4.43 -22.48 15.72
N GLU A 175 -4.77 -23.59 16.38
CA GLU A 175 -4.13 -24.88 16.08
C GLU A 175 -4.47 -25.37 14.65
N ARG A 176 -5.66 -25.06 14.15
CA ARG A 176 -6.17 -25.41 12.81
C ARG A 176 -7.25 -24.42 12.38
N GLY A 177 -7.49 -24.29 11.08
CA GLY A 177 -8.51 -23.38 10.53
C GLY A 177 -8.02 -22.61 9.31
N LYS A 178 -8.93 -21.83 8.73
CA LYS A 178 -8.64 -20.96 7.58
C LYS A 178 -8.53 -19.52 8.06
N VAL A 179 -7.40 -18.89 7.76
CA VAL A 179 -7.09 -17.51 8.15
C VAL A 179 -6.93 -16.64 6.91
N TYR A 180 -7.72 -15.58 6.81
CA TYR A 180 -7.54 -14.52 5.84
C TYR A 180 -6.66 -13.43 6.44
N VAL A 181 -5.62 -13.00 5.72
CA VAL A 181 -4.76 -11.88 6.09
C VAL A 181 -4.85 -10.83 5.01
N GLU A 182 -5.41 -9.68 5.35
CA GLU A 182 -5.43 -8.52 4.47
C GLU A 182 -4.03 -7.93 4.35
N ALA A 183 -3.62 -7.60 3.13
CA ALA A 183 -2.35 -6.92 2.91
C ALA A 183 -2.40 -6.02 1.67
N GLY A 184 -1.74 -4.87 1.72
CA GLY A 184 -1.37 -4.10 0.54
C GLY A 184 -0.39 -4.90 -0.33
N THR A 185 -0.35 -4.60 -1.63
CA THR A 185 0.54 -5.29 -2.59
C THR A 185 2.03 -5.04 -2.33
N ILE A 186 2.37 -3.94 -1.65
CA ILE A 186 3.74 -3.64 -1.21
C ILE A 186 4.26 -4.66 -0.17
N HIS A 187 3.34 -5.31 0.58
CA HIS A 187 3.64 -6.27 1.64
C HIS A 187 3.88 -7.70 1.12
N ILE A 188 4.35 -7.86 -0.12
CA ILE A 188 4.74 -9.18 -0.67
C ILE A 188 5.79 -9.87 0.19
N TYR A 189 6.60 -9.12 0.94
CA TYR A 189 7.62 -9.68 1.83
C TYR A 189 7.02 -10.35 3.08
N LEU A 190 5.83 -9.92 3.54
CA LEU A 190 5.05 -10.61 4.58
C LEU A 190 4.81 -12.09 4.23
N LYS A 191 4.43 -12.38 2.98
CA LYS A 191 4.24 -13.76 2.50
C LYS A 191 5.52 -14.59 2.67
N LYS A 192 6.68 -14.02 2.30
CA LYS A 192 7.98 -14.69 2.44
C LYS A 192 8.27 -14.99 3.92
N LEU A 193 8.03 -14.04 4.81
CA LEU A 193 8.26 -14.21 6.25
C LEU A 193 7.34 -15.27 6.85
N LEU A 194 6.06 -15.30 6.48
CA LEU A 194 5.13 -16.34 6.94
C LEU A 194 5.58 -17.73 6.48
N HIS A 195 6.05 -17.88 5.24
CA HIS A 195 6.63 -19.15 4.77
C HIS A 195 7.87 -19.56 5.58
N ILE A 196 8.75 -18.61 5.91
CA ILE A 196 9.95 -18.87 6.72
C ILE A 196 9.56 -19.32 8.13
N TYR A 197 8.62 -18.62 8.78
CA TYR A 197 8.30 -18.87 10.18
C TYR A 197 7.38 -20.07 10.40
N LEU A 198 6.45 -20.36 9.48
CA LEU A 198 5.50 -21.48 9.63
C LEU A 198 5.97 -22.76 8.92
N GLY A 199 6.95 -22.66 8.03
CA GLY A 199 7.44 -23.80 7.25
C GLY A 199 6.32 -24.54 6.54
N LYS A 200 6.27 -25.87 6.71
CA LYS A 200 5.24 -26.75 6.13
C LYS A 200 4.00 -26.95 7.03
N GLN A 201 3.97 -26.33 8.22
CA GLN A 201 2.87 -26.54 9.16
C GLN A 201 1.56 -25.91 8.67
N TRP A 202 1.68 -24.82 7.90
CA TRP A 202 0.56 -24.10 7.31
C TRP A 202 0.73 -23.99 5.81
N LYS A 203 -0.35 -24.26 5.08
CA LYS A 203 -0.42 -23.95 3.65
C LYS A 203 -0.64 -22.44 3.52
N ILE A 204 0.27 -21.78 2.83
CA ILE A 204 0.19 -20.33 2.59
C ILE A 204 -0.09 -20.11 1.10
N ARG A 205 -1.22 -19.48 0.81
CA ARG A 205 -1.58 -19.00 -0.53
C ARG A 205 -1.73 -17.48 -0.51
N HIS A 206 -1.75 -16.90 -1.69
CA HIS A 206 -2.07 -15.48 -1.87
C HIS A 206 -3.06 -15.33 -3.01
N LYS A 207 -3.84 -14.25 -2.98
CA LYS A 207 -4.74 -13.85 -4.05
C LYS A 207 -4.65 -12.34 -4.20
N PHE A 208 -4.36 -11.87 -5.41
CA PHE A 208 -4.61 -10.48 -5.74
C PHE A 208 -6.10 -10.32 -6.01
N LEU A 209 -6.78 -9.42 -5.31
CA LEU A 209 -8.24 -9.33 -5.40
C LEU A 209 -8.70 -9.01 -6.83
N LEU A 210 -7.99 -8.14 -7.54
CA LEU A 210 -8.29 -7.80 -8.94
C LEU A 210 -7.63 -8.74 -9.96
N GLU A 211 -7.09 -9.91 -9.56
CA GLU A 211 -6.44 -10.83 -10.50
C GLU A 211 -7.35 -11.20 -11.67
N ASN A 212 -8.61 -11.54 -11.37
CA ASN A 212 -9.55 -11.98 -12.40
C ASN A 212 -9.92 -10.85 -13.38
N TYR A 213 -9.74 -9.59 -12.96
CA TYR A 213 -9.94 -8.42 -13.79
C TYR A 213 -8.69 -8.10 -14.62
N PHE A 214 -7.49 -8.11 -14.03
CA PHE A 214 -6.25 -7.77 -14.75
C PHE A 214 -5.73 -8.85 -15.69
N LYS A 215 -5.90 -10.13 -15.34
CA LYS A 215 -5.29 -11.25 -16.07
C LYS A 215 -5.77 -11.34 -17.53
N PRO A 216 -7.07 -11.21 -17.86
CA PRO A 216 -7.52 -11.19 -19.25
C PRO A 216 -7.01 -9.99 -20.05
N LEU A 217 -6.81 -8.83 -19.39
CA LEU A 217 -6.41 -7.58 -20.05
C LEU A 217 -4.90 -7.47 -20.29
N THR A 218 -4.10 -8.13 -19.44
CA THR A 218 -2.65 -7.90 -19.38
C THR A 218 -1.81 -9.18 -19.44
N GLY A 219 -2.44 -10.35 -19.35
CA GLY A 219 -1.77 -11.64 -19.18
C GLY A 219 -1.15 -11.85 -17.79
N LYS A 220 -1.27 -10.89 -16.86
CA LYS A 220 -0.65 -10.92 -15.53
C LYS A 220 -1.70 -10.84 -14.43
N SER A 221 -1.44 -11.52 -13.31
CA SER A 221 -2.35 -11.49 -12.14
C SER A 221 -2.38 -10.13 -11.43
N TRP A 222 -1.37 -9.30 -11.64
CA TRP A 222 -1.32 -7.93 -11.11
C TRP A 222 -0.43 -7.05 -11.99
N ILE A 223 -0.67 -5.74 -11.91
CA ILE A 223 0.17 -4.70 -12.51
C ILE A 223 0.71 -3.81 -11.40
N PHE A 224 2.01 -3.61 -11.38
CA PHE A 224 2.64 -2.76 -10.37
C PHE A 224 2.98 -1.40 -10.97
N PRO A 225 2.62 -0.30 -10.30
CA PRO A 225 3.15 1.02 -10.61
C PRO A 225 4.68 1.04 -10.54
N PRO A 226 5.35 1.87 -11.34
CA PRO A 226 6.81 1.91 -11.40
C PRO A 226 7.47 2.25 -10.05
N GLY A 227 6.85 3.11 -9.24
CA GLY A 227 7.35 3.44 -7.90
C GLY A 227 7.24 2.25 -6.94
N GLU A 228 6.12 1.52 -6.98
CA GLU A 228 5.95 0.30 -6.18
C GLU A 228 6.95 -0.79 -6.62
N LEU A 229 7.18 -0.96 -7.92
CA LEU A 229 8.22 -1.88 -8.43
C LEU A 229 9.60 -1.52 -7.90
N LEU A 230 9.97 -0.24 -7.90
CA LEU A 230 11.25 0.23 -7.38
C LEU A 230 11.40 -0.12 -5.89
N THR A 231 10.40 0.22 -5.08
CA THR A 231 10.43 -0.09 -3.64
C THR A 231 10.42 -1.61 -3.39
N LEU A 232 9.64 -2.39 -4.13
CA LEU A 232 9.62 -3.87 -4.03
C LEU A 232 10.97 -4.50 -4.37
N ARG A 233 11.71 -3.96 -5.34
CA ARG A 233 13.08 -4.42 -5.63
C ARG A 233 13.98 -4.27 -4.41
N TYR A 234 13.91 -3.12 -3.74
CA TYR A 234 14.67 -2.87 -2.53
C TYR A 234 14.19 -3.72 -1.36
N ILE A 235 12.87 -3.84 -1.13
CA ILE A 235 12.27 -4.69 -0.08
C ILE A 235 12.82 -6.12 -0.20
N LEU A 236 12.79 -6.67 -1.42
CA LEU A 236 13.22 -8.03 -1.71
C LEU A 236 14.74 -8.18 -1.86
N LYS A 237 15.52 -7.12 -1.64
CA LYS A 237 16.99 -7.08 -1.79
C LYS A 237 17.45 -7.67 -3.13
N ARG A 238 16.81 -7.26 -4.23
CA ARG A 238 17.27 -7.62 -5.58
C ARG A 238 18.64 -7.00 -5.83
N LYS A 239 19.42 -7.62 -6.72
CA LYS A 239 20.71 -7.07 -7.17
C LYS A 239 20.50 -5.67 -7.73
N GLU A 240 21.41 -4.75 -7.38
CA GLU A 240 21.38 -3.39 -7.87
C GLU A 240 21.46 -3.37 -9.39
N ASP A 241 20.59 -2.56 -9.99
CA ASP A 241 20.50 -2.35 -11.43
C ASP A 241 20.22 -0.86 -11.66
N PRO A 242 21.28 -0.03 -11.75
CA PRO A 242 21.12 1.42 -11.84
C PRO A 242 20.28 1.86 -13.03
N GLN A 243 20.36 1.17 -14.17
CA GLN A 243 19.59 1.50 -15.36
C GLN A 243 18.10 1.27 -15.14
N ALA A 244 17.71 0.10 -14.63
CA ALA A 244 16.32 -0.21 -14.34
C ALA A 244 15.78 0.68 -13.20
N GLU A 245 16.57 0.90 -12.14
CA GLU A 245 16.18 1.72 -10.99
C GLU A 245 15.96 3.19 -11.37
N ASN A 246 16.85 3.76 -12.19
CA ASN A 246 16.68 5.12 -12.72
C ASN A 246 15.41 5.25 -13.56
N LEU A 247 15.14 4.25 -14.42
CA LEU A 247 13.96 4.27 -15.27
C LEU A 247 12.66 4.14 -14.46
N LEU A 248 12.64 3.26 -13.44
CA LEU A 248 11.48 3.11 -12.56
C LEU A 248 11.22 4.39 -11.75
N ALA A 249 12.27 5.00 -11.20
CA ALA A 249 12.18 6.28 -10.49
C ALA A 249 11.66 7.40 -11.42
N ALA A 250 12.16 7.47 -12.65
CA ALA A 250 11.72 8.49 -13.60
C ALA A 250 10.24 8.31 -13.99
N ARG A 251 9.82 7.07 -14.25
CA ARG A 251 8.43 6.74 -14.57
C ARG A 251 7.50 6.95 -13.38
N SER A 252 7.96 6.77 -12.14
CA SER A 252 7.14 7.02 -10.95
C SER A 252 6.79 8.49 -10.78
N LEU A 253 7.70 9.41 -11.15
CA LEU A 253 7.44 10.85 -11.12
C LEU A 253 6.37 11.28 -12.12
N ILE A 254 6.29 10.62 -13.29
CA ILE A 254 5.21 10.87 -14.25
C ILE A 254 3.91 10.20 -13.79
N TYR A 255 4.00 8.97 -13.29
CA TYR A 255 2.85 8.21 -12.81
C TYR A 255 2.06 8.97 -11.73
N ILE A 256 2.75 9.51 -10.72
CA ILE A 256 2.11 10.24 -9.61
C ILE A 256 1.43 11.54 -10.07
N LYS A 257 1.81 12.08 -11.22
CA LYS A 257 1.19 13.28 -11.81
C LYS A 257 -0.13 12.98 -12.52
N ILE A 258 -0.34 11.74 -12.98
CA ILE A 258 -1.47 11.38 -13.87
C ILE A 258 -2.48 10.42 -13.22
N ILE A 259 -2.18 9.92 -12.03
CA ILE A 259 -3.08 9.03 -11.29
C ILE A 259 -4.12 9.86 -10.50
N PRO A 260 -5.39 9.42 -10.41
CA PRO A 260 -6.38 10.07 -9.56
C PRO A 260 -5.94 10.08 -8.10
N LYS A 261 -6.22 11.19 -7.42
CA LYS A 261 -5.98 11.35 -5.97
C LYS A 261 -7.24 11.19 -5.14
N GLU A 262 -8.40 11.22 -5.79
CA GLU A 262 -9.70 11.15 -5.16
C GLU A 262 -10.19 9.71 -5.04
N GLU A 263 -11.08 9.49 -4.08
CA GLU A 263 -11.78 8.23 -3.92
C GLU A 263 -12.83 8.05 -5.03
N LEU A 264 -12.62 7.08 -5.92
CA LEU A 264 -13.57 6.73 -6.97
C LEU A 264 -14.55 5.64 -6.51
N VAL A 265 -15.84 5.90 -6.74
CA VAL A 265 -16.93 4.98 -6.43
C VAL A 265 -17.31 4.18 -7.68
N PRO A 266 -17.33 2.83 -7.63
CA PRO A 266 -17.85 2.00 -8.71
C PRO A 266 -19.30 2.35 -9.07
N SER A 267 -19.64 2.24 -10.34
CA SER A 267 -21.00 2.40 -10.87
C SER A 267 -21.40 1.17 -11.68
N GLU A 268 -22.69 1.05 -12.04
CA GLU A 268 -23.17 -0.05 -12.88
C GLU A 268 -22.46 -0.12 -14.24
N LYS A 269 -22.05 1.04 -14.79
CA LYS A 269 -21.34 1.15 -16.07
C LYS A 269 -19.83 0.94 -15.94
N GLU A 270 -19.27 1.21 -14.77
CA GLU A 270 -17.83 1.10 -14.50
C GLU A 270 -17.59 0.50 -13.10
N LEU A 271 -17.41 -0.83 -13.07
CA LEU A 271 -17.23 -1.59 -11.84
C LEU A 271 -15.83 -1.43 -11.21
N PHE A 272 -14.83 -1.09 -12.02
CA PHE A 272 -13.43 -1.00 -11.60
C PHE A 272 -12.77 0.33 -12.03
N PRO A 273 -13.30 1.49 -11.60
CA PRO A 273 -12.85 2.80 -12.06
C PRO A 273 -11.38 3.09 -11.71
N HIS A 274 -10.92 2.68 -10.54
CA HIS A 274 -9.52 2.88 -10.15
C HIS A 274 -8.60 1.96 -10.94
N ALA A 275 -8.93 0.66 -11.02
CA ALA A 275 -8.14 -0.31 -11.77
C ALA A 275 -8.00 0.08 -13.26
N ASN A 276 -9.08 0.56 -13.88
CA ASN A 276 -9.09 1.08 -15.26
C ASN A 276 -8.10 2.24 -15.43
N LYS A 277 -8.19 3.24 -14.54
CA LYS A 277 -7.35 4.45 -14.63
C LYS A 277 -5.88 4.13 -14.35
N GLU A 278 -5.61 3.27 -13.36
CA GLU A 278 -4.27 2.81 -13.02
C GLU A 278 -3.65 1.98 -14.16
N LEU A 279 -4.39 1.06 -14.76
CA LEU A 279 -3.93 0.29 -15.92
C LEU A 279 -3.50 1.20 -17.07
N LYS A 280 -4.34 2.18 -17.42
CA LYS A 280 -4.01 3.16 -18.47
C LYS A 280 -2.77 3.96 -18.10
N ALA A 281 -2.68 4.46 -16.86
CA ALA A 281 -1.53 5.22 -16.37
C ALA A 281 -0.23 4.40 -16.47
N ILE A 282 -0.23 3.17 -15.97
CA ILE A 282 0.91 2.26 -16.01
C ILE A 282 1.33 1.97 -17.47
N GLN A 283 0.37 1.68 -18.36
CA GLN A 283 0.66 1.42 -19.77
C GLN A 283 1.26 2.63 -20.49
N MET A 284 0.86 3.85 -20.14
CA MET A 284 1.45 5.07 -20.71
C MET A 284 2.88 5.26 -20.22
N VAL A 285 3.11 5.26 -18.90
CA VAL A 285 4.45 5.54 -18.36
C VAL A 285 5.46 4.44 -18.70
N ASN A 286 5.02 3.20 -18.89
CA ASN A 286 5.88 2.10 -19.32
C ASN A 286 6.44 2.24 -20.75
N LYS A 287 5.88 3.15 -21.56
CA LYS A 287 6.40 3.47 -22.91
C LYS A 287 7.48 4.55 -22.89
N LEU A 288 7.60 5.30 -21.79
CA LEU A 288 8.53 6.42 -21.67
C LEU A 288 9.94 5.93 -21.34
N SER A 289 10.93 6.46 -22.03
CA SER A 289 12.35 6.37 -21.68
C SER A 289 12.70 7.37 -20.58
N PHE A 290 13.91 7.26 -20.05
CA PHE A 290 14.41 8.17 -19.02
C PHE A 290 14.40 9.64 -19.48
N ASN A 291 14.88 9.91 -20.70
CA ASN A 291 14.95 11.26 -21.26
C ASN A 291 13.55 11.85 -21.51
N GLU A 292 12.61 11.04 -21.97
CA GLU A 292 11.21 11.47 -22.14
C GLU A 292 10.55 11.81 -20.80
N CYS A 293 10.83 11.03 -19.75
CA CYS A 293 10.39 11.39 -18.40
C CYS A 293 11.00 12.71 -17.93
N ALA A 294 12.27 13.00 -18.24
CA ALA A 294 12.90 14.27 -17.88
C ALA A 294 12.21 15.46 -18.55
N THR A 295 11.87 15.35 -19.83
CA THR A 295 11.12 16.37 -20.57
C THR A 295 9.73 16.56 -19.99
N LEU A 296 8.96 15.48 -19.88
CA LEU A 296 7.59 15.52 -19.36
C LEU A 296 7.52 16.02 -17.92
N TYR A 297 8.47 15.67 -17.06
CA TYR A 297 8.44 16.11 -15.67
C TYR A 297 8.42 17.63 -15.54
N ARG A 298 9.18 18.34 -16.40
CA ARG A 298 9.21 19.81 -16.43
C ARG A 298 7.86 20.39 -16.86
N GLU A 299 7.26 19.82 -17.92
CA GLU A 299 5.96 20.25 -18.42
C GLU A 299 4.82 20.00 -17.42
N LEU A 300 4.88 18.87 -16.71
CA LEU A 300 3.87 18.46 -15.74
C LEU A 300 4.04 19.10 -14.36
N PHE A 301 5.12 19.84 -14.12
CA PHE A 301 5.48 20.29 -12.77
C PHE A 301 4.35 21.10 -12.11
N PHE A 302 3.79 22.06 -12.84
CA PHE A 302 2.73 22.97 -12.34
C PHE A 302 1.30 22.47 -12.58
N ILE A 303 1.12 21.35 -13.29
CA ILE A 303 -0.21 20.79 -13.53
C ILE A 303 -0.67 20.03 -12.28
N LYS A 304 -1.70 20.56 -11.62
CA LYS A 304 -2.29 19.96 -10.42
C LYS A 304 -3.36 18.91 -10.72
N ASP A 305 -4.08 19.10 -11.83
CA ASP A 305 -5.18 18.25 -12.29
C ASP A 305 -4.62 16.99 -13.00
N PRO A 306 -4.85 15.78 -12.45
CA PRO A 306 -4.34 14.55 -13.03
C PRO A 306 -4.86 14.24 -14.44
N ASP A 307 -6.09 14.62 -14.77
CA ASP A 307 -6.68 14.36 -16.09
C ASP A 307 -6.08 15.30 -17.14
N LYS A 308 -5.78 16.55 -16.78
CA LYS A 308 -4.99 17.45 -17.65
C LYS A 308 -3.57 16.94 -17.84
N ALA A 309 -2.90 16.53 -16.77
CA ALA A 309 -1.55 15.97 -16.84
C ALA A 309 -1.51 14.72 -17.72
N LYS A 310 -2.52 13.85 -17.60
CA LYS A 310 -2.69 12.67 -18.44
C LYS A 310 -2.82 13.02 -19.92
N LYS A 311 -3.63 14.02 -20.29
CA LYS A 311 -3.76 14.46 -21.68
C LYS A 311 -2.43 14.94 -22.28
N VAL A 312 -1.59 15.62 -21.49
CA VAL A 312 -0.24 16.02 -21.93
C VAL A 312 0.61 14.79 -22.27
N VAL A 313 0.65 13.80 -21.38
CA VAL A 313 1.40 12.55 -21.63
C VAL A 313 0.84 11.78 -22.83
N GLU A 314 -0.49 11.71 -22.99
CA GLU A 314 -1.12 11.07 -24.14
C GLU A 314 -0.73 11.76 -25.46
N ASN A 315 -0.76 13.09 -25.49
CA ASN A 315 -0.36 13.87 -26.66
C ASN A 315 1.13 13.68 -26.97
N PHE A 316 1.99 13.72 -25.95
CA PHE A 316 3.42 13.46 -26.11
C PHE A 316 3.68 12.10 -26.78
N LEU A 317 3.02 11.04 -26.30
CA LEU A 317 3.15 9.69 -26.86
C LEU A 317 2.59 9.55 -28.28
N LYS A 318 1.57 10.35 -28.66
CA LYS A 318 1.03 10.37 -30.03
C LYS A 318 2.00 11.03 -31.00
N HIS A 319 2.54 12.20 -30.65
CA HIS A 319 3.46 12.94 -31.53
C HIS A 319 4.80 12.22 -31.70
N ARG A 320 5.29 11.51 -30.67
CA ARG A 320 6.47 10.64 -30.78
C ARG A 320 6.33 9.59 -31.89
N LYS A 321 5.13 9.04 -32.10
CA LYS A 321 4.91 8.00 -33.12
C LYS A 321 4.96 8.54 -34.56
N ILE A 322 4.93 9.86 -34.74
CA ILE A 322 4.88 10.52 -36.05
C ILE A 322 6.28 10.93 -36.53
N ASN A 323 7.24 11.10 -35.61
CA ASN A 323 8.64 11.41 -35.93
C ASN A 323 9.56 10.25 -35.45
N PRO A 324 9.88 9.27 -36.33
CA PRO A 324 10.74 8.15 -35.99
C PRO A 324 12.20 8.54 -35.68
#